data_AF-A0A380X672-F1
#
_entry.id   AF-A0A380X672-F1
#
_cell.length_a   1.000
_cell.length_b   1.000
_cell.length_c   1.000
_cell.angle_alpha   90.00
_cell.angle_beta   90.00
_cell.angle_gamma   90.00
#
_symmetry.space_group_name_H-M   'P 1'
#
loop_
_entity.id
_entity.type
_entity.pdbx_description
1 polymer ?
#
loop_
_entity_poly.entity_id
_entity_poly.type
_entity_poly.pdbx_seq_one_letter_code
_entity_poly.pdbx_strand_id
1 'polypeptide(L)'
;MFANLKAQSWWAVRDRFYKTYRAIKFGDHYPSEELISLSSEISELDYLVAELSRPRVDYDNNGRVKVESKKEMKKRGIPSPNLADSLVMAVSGLARNNIAIWDAL
;
A
#
# COMPACT_ATOMS: atom_id res chain seq x y z
N MET A 1 -8.94 14.39 1.87
CA MET A 1 -8.37 14.72 0.54
C MET A 1 -6.88 14.39 0.54
N PHE A 2 -6.35 13.79 -0.54
CA PHE A 2 -4.93 13.40 -0.66
C PHE A 2 -4.11 14.49 -1.34
N ALA A 3 -2.84 14.62 -0.95
CA ALA A 3 -1.93 15.60 -1.54
C ALA A 3 -1.39 15.15 -2.91
N ASN A 4 -1.30 13.85 -3.17
CA ASN A 4 -0.77 13.28 -4.40
C ASN A 4 -1.21 11.81 -4.62
N LEU A 5 -0.91 11.28 -5.81
CA LEU A 5 -1.23 9.91 -6.20
C LEU A 5 -0.57 8.86 -5.30
N LYS A 6 0.66 9.11 -4.85
CA LYS A 6 1.36 8.21 -3.90
C LYS A 6 0.55 8.05 -2.63
N ALA A 7 0.06 9.14 -2.06
CA ALA A 7 -0.75 9.12 -0.85
C ALA A 7 -2.07 8.38 -1.03
N GLN A 8 -2.77 8.62 -2.15
CA GLN A 8 -3.99 7.89 -2.49
C GLN A 8 -3.73 6.38 -2.64
N SER A 9 -2.65 6.01 -3.32
CA SER A 9 -2.25 4.61 -3.56
C SER A 9 -1.95 3.87 -2.26
N TRP A 10 -1.12 4.48 -1.41
CA TRP A 10 -0.76 3.93 -0.10
C TRP A 10 -1.98 3.79 0.81
N TRP A 11 -2.89 4.75 0.76
CA TRP A 11 -4.12 4.67 1.56
C TRP A 11 -5.05 3.56 1.09
N ALA A 12 -5.22 3.38 -0.22
CA ALA A 12 -6.02 2.29 -0.77
C ALA A 12 -5.48 0.92 -0.36
N VAL A 13 -4.16 0.73 -0.38
CA VAL A 13 -3.52 -0.52 0.04
C VAL A 13 -3.64 -0.72 1.56
N ARG A 14 -3.49 0.34 2.36
CA ARG A 14 -3.76 0.31 3.80
C ARG A 14 -5.17 -0.17 4.10
N ASP A 15 -6.18 0.35 3.40
CA ASP A 15 -7.58 -0.01 3.63
C ASP A 15 -7.82 -1.49 3.33
N ARG A 16 -7.21 -2.05 2.27
CA ARG A 16 -7.27 -3.49 1.97
C ARG A 16 -6.67 -4.34 3.09
N PHE A 17 -5.50 -3.94 3.62
CA PHE A 17 -4.88 -4.64 4.75
C PHE A 17 -5.76 -4.58 6.00
N TYR A 18 -6.36 -3.42 6.29
CA TYR A 18 -7.24 -3.26 7.44
C TYR A 18 -8.51 -4.10 7.33
N LYS A 19 -9.16 -4.11 6.16
CA LYS A 19 -10.33 -4.96 5.89
C LYS A 19 -9.99 -6.44 6.02
N THR A 20 -8.83 -6.85 5.51
CA THR A 20 -8.36 -8.24 5.63
C THR A 20 -8.13 -8.62 7.10
N TYR A 21 -7.47 -7.75 7.87
CA TYR A 21 -7.31 -7.94 9.31
C TYR A 21 -8.66 -8.05 10.03
N ARG A 22 -9.62 -7.18 9.69
CA ARG A 22 -10.97 -7.19 10.25
C ARG A 22 -11.74 -8.47 9.93
N ALA A 23 -11.67 -8.93 8.68
CA ALA A 23 -12.28 -10.18 8.25
C ALA A 23 -11.72 -11.39 9.00
N ILE A 24 -10.39 -11.48 9.14
CA ILE A 24 -9.72 -12.61 9.80
C ILE A 24 -9.95 -12.60 11.32
N LYS A 25 -9.85 -11.43 11.97
CA LYS A 25 -9.88 -11.35 13.45
C LYS A 25 -11.28 -11.20 14.04
N PHE A 26 -12.20 -10.56 13.32
CA PHE A 26 -13.52 -10.24 13.84
C PHE A 26 -14.67 -10.84 13.02
N GLY A 27 -14.38 -11.50 11.89
CA GLY A 27 -15.41 -12.12 11.03
C GLY A 27 -16.20 -11.12 10.18
N ASP A 28 -15.69 -9.90 10.01
CA ASP A 28 -16.31 -8.91 9.11
C ASP A 28 -16.28 -9.44 7.66
N HIS A 29 -17.35 -9.20 6.91
CA HIS A 29 -17.46 -9.65 5.51
C HIS A 29 -17.20 -8.48 4.56
N TYR A 30 -16.27 -8.67 3.64
CA TYR A 30 -15.95 -7.72 2.57
C TYR A 30 -15.84 -8.46 1.23
N PRO A 31 -16.10 -7.78 0.10
CA PRO A 31 -15.83 -8.33 -1.23
C PRO A 31 -14.33 -8.65 -1.40
N SER A 32 -14.02 -9.75 -2.08
CA SER A 32 -12.65 -10.25 -2.24
C SER A 32 -11.70 -9.24 -2.92
N GLU A 33 -12.23 -8.42 -3.82
CA GLU A 33 -11.53 -7.38 -4.57
C GLU A 33 -11.11 -6.19 -3.70
N GLU A 34 -11.69 -6.05 -2.51
CA GLU A 34 -11.37 -5.05 -1.49
C GLU A 34 -10.39 -5.58 -0.43
N LEU A 35 -10.00 -6.85 -0.53
CA LEU A 35 -9.04 -7.49 0.37
C LEU A 35 -7.65 -7.55 -0.28
N ILE A 36 -6.66 -7.96 0.51
CA ILE A 36 -5.29 -8.23 0.06
C ILE A 36 -4.71 -9.38 0.88
N SER A 37 -4.01 -10.29 0.21
CA SER A 37 -3.25 -11.37 0.85
C SER A 37 -1.84 -11.39 0.28
N LEU A 38 -0.85 -11.62 1.13
CA LEU A 38 0.54 -11.81 0.73
C LEU A 38 0.86 -13.31 0.84
N SER A 39 1.29 -13.91 -0.27
CA SER A 39 1.70 -15.32 -0.27
C SER A 39 2.93 -15.50 0.61
N SER A 40 2.96 -16.59 1.38
CA SER A 40 4.13 -16.99 2.18
C SER A 40 5.32 -17.45 1.32
N GLU A 41 5.12 -17.65 0.02
CA GLU A 41 6.16 -18.04 -0.94
C GLU A 41 7.01 -16.86 -1.43
N ILE A 42 6.68 -15.62 -1.04
CA ILE A 42 7.50 -14.45 -1.38
C ILE A 42 8.83 -14.55 -0.62
N SER A 43 9.94 -14.64 -1.35
CA SER A 43 11.28 -14.87 -0.80
C SER A 43 11.71 -13.83 0.24
N GLU A 44 11.31 -12.57 0.06
CA GLU A 44 11.67 -11.45 0.93
C GLU A 44 10.46 -10.94 1.74
N LEU A 45 9.51 -11.81 2.09
CA LEU A 45 8.26 -11.41 2.73
C LEU A 45 8.48 -10.61 4.02
N ASP A 46 9.37 -11.06 4.90
CA ASP A 46 9.66 -10.36 6.17
C ASP A 46 10.22 -8.96 5.92
N TYR A 47 11.08 -8.83 4.91
CA TYR A 47 11.66 -7.56 4.52
C TYR A 47 10.60 -6.62 3.92
N LEU A 48 9.71 -7.14 3.07
CA LEU A 48 8.56 -6.42 2.53
C LEU A 48 7.64 -5.91 3.65
N VAL A 49 7.30 -6.77 4.63
CA VAL A 49 6.46 -6.39 5.78
C VAL A 49 7.14 -5.28 6.60
N ALA A 50 8.44 -5.41 6.85
CA ALA A 50 9.21 -4.39 7.54
C ALA A 50 9.25 -3.06 6.76
N GLU A 51 9.31 -3.09 5.42
CA GLU A 51 9.22 -1.88 4.60
C GLU A 51 7.82 -1.26 4.62
N LEU A 52 6.75 -2.06 4.55
CA LEU A 52 5.36 -1.59 4.60
C LEU A 52 5.02 -0.88 5.92
N SER A 53 5.66 -1.26 7.02
CA SER A 53 5.37 -0.71 8.35
C SER A 53 6.14 0.58 8.70
N ARG A 54 7.11 1.00 7.87
CA ARG A 54 8.01 2.14 8.18
C ARG A 54 7.43 3.52 7.83
N PRO A 55 6.79 3.74 6.66
CA PRO A 55 6.34 5.07 6.26
C PRO A 55 5.25 5.61 7.16
N ARG A 56 5.38 6.87 7.54
CA ARG A 56 4.37 7.56 8.35
C ARG A 56 3.39 8.35 7.48
N VAL A 57 2.18 8.54 8.02
CA VAL A 57 1.24 9.53 7.50
C VAL A 57 1.75 10.91 7.90
N ASP A 58 1.72 11.84 6.95
CA ASP A 58 2.09 13.24 7.14
C ASP A 58 1.04 14.11 6.43
N TYR A 59 1.13 15.44 6.56
CA TYR A 59 0.18 16.39 5.99
C TYR A 59 0.90 17.51 5.25
N ASP A 60 0.31 18.00 4.16
CA ASP A 60 0.80 19.21 3.50
C ASP A 60 0.28 20.49 4.19
N ASN A 61 0.74 21.66 3.73
CA ASN A 61 0.34 22.95 4.29
C ASN A 61 -1.17 23.24 4.19
N ASN A 62 -1.88 22.50 3.32
CA ASN A 62 -3.32 22.60 3.12
C ASN A 62 -4.09 21.49 3.86
N GLY A 63 -3.43 20.75 4.77
CA GLY A 63 -4.03 19.68 5.57
C GLY A 63 -4.35 18.41 4.77
N ARG A 64 -3.83 18.26 3.55
CA ARG A 64 -4.05 17.05 2.72
C ARG A 64 -3.09 15.95 3.13
N VAL A 65 -3.59 14.72 3.15
CA VAL A 65 -2.83 13.53 3.53
C VAL A 65 -1.70 13.29 2.52
N LYS A 66 -0.48 13.11 3.03
CA LYS A 66 0.69 12.67 2.25
C LYS A 66 1.39 11.51 2.96
N VAL A 67 2.18 10.76 2.20
CA VAL A 67 3.10 9.75 2.74
C VAL A 67 4.44 10.43 3.02
N GLU A 68 5.06 10.09 4.15
CA GLU A 68 6.40 10.54 4.54
C GLU A 68 7.37 10.48 3.34
N SER A 69 8.10 11.57 3.10
CA SER A 69 9.01 11.63 1.95
C SER A 69 10.28 10.82 2.19
N LYS A 70 10.94 10.36 1.13
CA LYS A 70 12.23 9.64 1.22
C LYS A 70 13.30 10.45 1.99
N LYS A 71 13.26 11.78 1.87
CA LYS A 71 14.18 12.67 2.59
C LYS A 71 13.93 12.64 4.10
N GLU A 72 12.66 12.65 4.53
CA GLU A 72 12.29 12.57 5.94
C GLU A 72 12.56 11.19 6.53
N MET A 73 12.29 10.12 5.77
CA MET A 73 12.67 8.76 6.19
C MET A 73 14.18 8.63 6.40
N LYS A 74 14.99 9.18 5.49
CA LYS A 74 16.46 9.17 5.62
C LYS A 74 16.93 9.94 6.86
N LYS A 75 16.30 11.08 7.20
CA LYS A 75 16.60 11.81 8.45
C LYS A 75 16.33 10.98 9.70
N ARG A 76 15.36 10.06 9.64
CA ARG A 76 15.06 9.08 10.70
C ARG A 76 15.97 7.84 10.69
N GLY A 77 16.97 7.80 9.81
CA GLY A 77 17.87 6.64 9.66
C GLY A 77 17.21 5.45 8.95
N ILE A 78 16.08 5.66 8.28
CA ILE A 78 15.32 4.60 7.63
C ILE A 78 15.59 4.64 6.12
N PRO A 79 16.00 3.50 5.50
CA PRO A 79 16.19 3.44 4.06
C PRO A 79 14.86 3.61 3.30
N SER A 80 14.97 3.97 2.02
CA SER A 80 13.81 4.11 1.14
C SER A 80 13.09 2.75 0.99
N PRO A 81 11.76 2.70 1.15
CA PRO A 81 10.99 1.47 1.15
C PRO A 81 10.62 1.06 -0.29
N ASN A 82 11.61 0.66 -1.08
CA ASN A 82 11.44 0.46 -2.52
C ASN A 82 10.57 -0.76 -2.87
N LEU A 83 10.63 -1.82 -2.05
CA LEU A 83 9.83 -3.03 -2.25
C LEU A 83 8.36 -2.76 -1.89
N ALA A 84 8.14 -2.03 -0.80
CA ALA A 84 6.78 -1.59 -0.43
C ALA A 84 6.19 -0.60 -1.43
N ASP A 85 6.97 0.39 -1.91
CA ASP A 85 6.53 1.31 -2.96
C ASP A 85 6.14 0.54 -4.25
N SER A 86 6.92 -0.48 -4.62
CA SER A 86 6.62 -1.34 -5.78
C SER A 86 5.32 -2.11 -5.62
N LEU A 87 5.08 -2.72 -4.45
CA LEU A 87 3.81 -3.40 -4.16
C LEU A 87 2.63 -2.43 -4.23
N VAL A 88 2.77 -1.24 -3.65
CA VAL A 88 1.70 -0.25 -3.65
C VAL A 88 1.36 0.19 -5.07
N MET A 89 2.36 0.38 -5.92
CA MET A 89 2.14 0.70 -7.34
C MET A 89 1.40 -0.44 -8.06
N ALA A 90 1.79 -1.70 -7.85
CA ALA A 90 1.14 -2.85 -8.48
C ALA A 90 -0.31 -3.06 -8.03
N VAL A 91 -0.62 -2.80 -6.75
CA VAL A 91 -1.89 -3.19 -6.13
C VAL A 91 -2.90 -2.04 -6.00
N SER A 92 -2.45 -0.78 -6.03
CA SER A 92 -3.34 0.38 -5.79
C SER A 92 -4.52 0.50 -6.75
N GLY A 93 -4.48 -0.18 -7.91
CA GLY A 93 -5.64 -0.30 -8.81
C GLY A 93 -6.03 1.01 -9.52
N LEU A 94 -5.32 2.11 -9.27
CA LEU A 94 -5.58 3.42 -9.86
C LEU A 94 -5.27 3.46 -11.37
N ALA A 95 -4.57 2.45 -11.89
CA ALA A 95 -4.26 2.28 -13.32
C ALA A 95 -5.09 1.20 -14.02
N ARG A 96 -6.07 0.55 -13.35
CA ARG A 96 -6.94 -0.42 -14.02
C ARG A 96 -8.04 0.33 -14.81
N ASN A 97 -7.66 0.93 -15.92
CA ASN A 97 -8.59 0.96 -17.05
C ASN A 97 -8.79 -0.50 -17.49
N ASN A 98 -10.03 -0.84 -17.83
CA ASN A 98 -10.52 -2.12 -18.32
C ASN A 98 -9.78 -2.64 -19.58
N ILE A 99 -8.48 -2.88 -19.50
CA ILE A 99 -7.74 -3.61 -20.51
C ILE A 99 -7.62 -5.03 -19.97
N ALA A 100 -8.42 -5.92 -20.53
CA ALA A 100 -8.29 -7.34 -20.32
C ALA A 100 -6.89 -7.77 -20.80
N ILE A 101 -5.97 -7.99 -19.86
CA ILE A 101 -4.63 -8.54 -20.13
C ILE A 101 -4.73 -10.08 -20.34
N TRP A 102 -5.94 -10.64 -20.22
CA TRP A 102 -6.18 -12.09 -20.32
C TRP A 102 -6.31 -12.62 -21.75
N ASP A 103 -6.31 -11.77 -22.78
CA ASP A 103 -6.44 -12.20 -24.19
C ASP A 103 -5.09 -12.28 -24.94
N ALA A 104 -3.96 -12.21 -24.25
CA ALA A 104 -2.62 -12.20 -24.86
C ALA A 104 -1.71 -13.38 -24.46
N LEU A 105 -2.28 -14.46 -23.93
CA LEU A 105 -1.62 -15.75 -23.70
C LEU A 105 -2.51 -16.87 -24.24
#